data_AF-A0A9D2B220-F1
#
_entry.id   AF-A0A9D2B220-F1
#
_cell.length_a   1.000
_cell.length_b   1.000
_cell.length_c   1.000
_cell.angle_alpha   90.00
_cell.angle_beta   90.00
_cell.angle_gamma   90.00
#
_symmetry.space_group_name_H-M   'P 1'
#
loop_
_entity.id
_entity.type
_entity.pdbx_description
1 polymer ?
#
loop_
_entity_poly.entity_id
_entity_poly.type
_entity_poly.pdbx_seq_one_letter_code
_entity_poly.pdbx_strand_id
1 'polypeptide(L)'
;MSKHEKPTLYIFAGPNGAGKSSMYEILEKTDPAFANTKLVNPDVYGQRLANKEGAKNVNELSPERREAVYVKAGKIAVTERKKLLENGKSFAIETTASSKGLFRFIDTAKEHGYTINLKYVTLASSDLHVQRVHSRVQQGGHSVAEDDIVRRYDKAKKLLPIVLAKADRAELYDNSNERLLVLSKDQNKIKVAPTAELAGWSKERVRALFNDMQKEAPDLELDGGRSLRP
;
A
#
# COMPACT_ATOMS: atom_id res chain seq x y z
N MET A 1 17.80 -30.25 5.98
CA MET A 1 16.53 -29.50 6.07
C MET A 1 16.65 -28.31 5.12
N SER A 2 15.89 -28.26 4.02
CA SER A 2 15.89 -27.10 3.14
C SER A 2 15.43 -25.88 3.93
N LYS A 3 16.19 -24.78 3.87
CA LYS A 3 15.72 -23.47 4.33
C LYS A 3 14.50 -23.12 3.48
N HIS A 4 13.30 -23.43 3.95
CA HIS A 4 12.10 -22.84 3.37
C HIS A 4 12.19 -21.34 3.66
N GLU A 5 12.28 -20.55 2.59
CA GLU A 5 12.30 -19.10 2.67
C GLU A 5 11.03 -18.61 3.39
N LYS A 6 11.17 -17.66 4.32
CA LYS A 6 10.02 -17.15 5.09
C LYS A 6 8.99 -16.56 4.11
N PRO A 7 7.69 -16.85 4.29
CA PRO A 7 6.67 -16.28 3.42
C PRO A 7 6.65 -14.75 3.56
N THR A 8 6.30 -14.05 2.49
CA THR A 8 6.27 -12.59 2.46
C THR A 8 4.86 -12.07 2.21
N LEU A 9 4.41 -11.15 3.05
CA LEU A 9 3.21 -10.37 2.84
C LEU A 9 3.63 -9.05 2.20
N TYR A 10 3.32 -8.91 0.92
CA TYR A 10 3.54 -7.68 0.18
C TYR A 10 2.34 -6.75 0.36
N ILE A 11 2.59 -5.51 0.78
CA ILE A 11 1.55 -4.53 1.06
C ILE A 11 1.81 -3.32 0.16
N PHE A 12 0.89 -3.09 -0.79
CA PHE A 12 0.87 -1.85 -1.56
C PHE A 12 -0.11 -0.89 -0.88
N ALA A 13 0.42 0.17 -0.30
CA ALA A 13 -0.29 1.06 0.61
C ALA A 13 -0.33 2.50 0.10
N GLY A 14 -1.34 3.25 0.53
CA GLY A 14 -1.47 4.68 0.31
C GLY A 14 -2.76 5.10 -0.39
N PRO A 15 -3.06 6.41 -0.47
CA PRO A 15 -4.39 6.90 -0.81
C PRO A 15 -4.88 6.50 -2.21
N ASN A 16 -6.17 6.65 -2.47
CA ASN A 16 -6.74 6.40 -3.81
C ASN A 16 -6.03 7.27 -4.86
N GLY A 17 -5.78 6.75 -6.07
CA GLY A 17 -5.07 7.50 -7.12
C GLY A 17 -3.55 7.61 -6.96
N ALA A 18 -2.95 7.04 -5.90
CA ALA A 18 -1.49 7.13 -5.68
C ALA A 18 -0.63 6.39 -6.73
N GLY A 19 -1.18 5.39 -7.41
CA GLY A 19 -0.42 4.52 -8.34
C GLY A 19 0.06 3.19 -7.74
N LYS A 20 -0.64 2.66 -6.73
CA LYS A 20 -0.36 1.36 -6.09
C LYS A 20 -0.39 0.19 -7.09
N SER A 21 -1.42 0.11 -7.93
CA SER A 21 -1.55 -0.98 -8.90
C SER A 21 -0.46 -0.93 -9.97
N SER A 22 -0.06 0.26 -10.41
CA SER A 22 1.09 0.41 -11.30
C SER A 22 2.41 -0.01 -10.65
N MET A 23 2.56 0.16 -9.33
CA MET A 23 3.70 -0.38 -8.59
C MET A 23 3.66 -1.90 -8.51
N TYR A 24 2.48 -2.49 -8.26
CA TYR A 24 2.27 -3.94 -8.28
C TYR A 24 2.69 -4.54 -9.62
N GLU A 25 2.17 -4.00 -10.74
CA GLU A 25 2.46 -4.51 -12.08
C GLU A 25 3.94 -4.42 -12.45
N ILE A 26 4.63 -3.38 -11.97
CA ILE A 26 6.06 -3.22 -12.22
C ILE A 26 6.84 -4.26 -11.42
N LEU A 27 6.56 -4.41 -10.12
CA LEU A 27 7.18 -5.47 -9.32
C LEU A 27 6.93 -6.86 -9.90
N GLU A 28 5.71 -7.14 -10.38
CA GLU A 28 5.36 -8.42 -11.00
C GLU A 28 6.23 -8.73 -12.24
N LYS A 29 6.61 -7.69 -12.99
CA LYS A 29 7.44 -7.81 -14.19
C LYS A 29 8.94 -7.78 -13.91
N THR A 30 9.37 -7.08 -12.87
CA THR A 30 10.79 -6.77 -12.65
C THR A 30 11.44 -7.55 -11.52
N ASP A 31 10.66 -8.11 -10.58
CA ASP A 31 11.16 -8.84 -9.43
C ASP A 31 10.76 -10.33 -9.52
N PRO A 32 11.69 -11.23 -9.89
CA PRO A 32 11.41 -12.67 -9.96
C PRO A 32 10.94 -13.28 -8.64
N ALA A 33 11.32 -12.73 -7.48
CA ALA A 33 10.87 -13.21 -6.17
C ALA A 33 9.43 -12.80 -5.87
N PHE A 34 8.93 -11.77 -6.55
CA PHE A 34 7.54 -11.34 -6.50
C PHE A 34 6.70 -11.91 -7.66
N ALA A 35 7.31 -12.32 -8.76
CA ALA A 35 6.62 -12.90 -9.90
C ALA A 35 5.68 -14.04 -9.47
N ASN A 36 4.43 -14.00 -9.94
CA ASN A 36 3.34 -14.92 -9.56
C ASN A 36 2.80 -14.78 -8.12
N THR A 37 3.15 -13.71 -7.40
CA THR A 37 2.56 -13.42 -6.09
C THR A 37 1.08 -13.08 -6.24
N LYS A 38 0.22 -13.87 -5.60
CA LYS A 38 -1.24 -13.69 -5.67
C LYS A 38 -1.66 -12.36 -5.05
N LEU A 39 -2.31 -11.50 -5.84
CA LEU A 39 -2.97 -10.31 -5.34
C LEU A 39 -4.35 -10.62 -4.73
N VAL A 40 -4.54 -10.25 -3.47
CA VAL A 40 -5.81 -10.35 -2.74
C VAL A 40 -6.42 -8.96 -2.56
N ASN A 41 -7.05 -8.49 -3.64
CA ASN A 41 -7.66 -7.17 -3.75
C ASN A 41 -9.20 -7.29 -3.93
N PRO A 42 -10.01 -6.73 -3.01
CA PRO A 42 -11.46 -6.70 -3.14
C PRO A 42 -11.95 -6.10 -4.48
N ASP A 43 -11.28 -5.09 -5.03
CA ASP A 43 -11.70 -4.46 -6.28
C ASP A 43 -11.59 -5.44 -7.46
N VAL A 44 -10.53 -6.26 -7.48
CA VAL A 44 -10.33 -7.32 -8.48
C VAL A 44 -11.41 -8.39 -8.35
N TYR A 45 -11.76 -8.79 -7.13
CA TYR A 45 -12.85 -9.75 -6.93
C TYR A 45 -14.21 -9.16 -7.29
N GLY A 46 -14.48 -7.90 -6.96
CA GLY A 46 -15.70 -7.20 -7.31
C GLY A 46 -15.90 -7.12 -8.82
N GLN A 47 -14.83 -6.73 -9.54
CA GLN A 47 -14.85 -6.72 -11.00
C GLN A 47 -15.09 -8.11 -11.60
N ARG A 48 -14.46 -9.16 -11.05
CA ARG A 48 -14.71 -10.55 -11.50
C ARG A 48 -16.15 -11.01 -11.23
N LEU A 49 -16.74 -10.60 -10.12
CA LEU A 49 -18.14 -10.90 -9.80
C LEU A 49 -19.09 -10.16 -10.75
N ALA A 50 -18.84 -8.88 -11.04
CA ALA A 50 -19.60 -8.11 -12.02
C ALA A 50 -19.56 -8.76 -13.41
N ASN A 51 -18.38 -9.21 -13.86
CA ASN A 51 -18.22 -9.91 -15.13
C ASN A 51 -19.04 -11.21 -15.20
N LYS A 52 -19.11 -11.96 -14.11
CA LYS A 52 -19.93 -13.19 -14.03
C LYS A 52 -21.43 -12.91 -14.14
N GLU A 53 -21.85 -11.69 -13.82
CA GLU A 53 -23.24 -11.22 -13.96
C GLU A 53 -23.50 -10.57 -15.33
N GLY A 54 -22.54 -10.62 -16.25
CA GLY A 54 -22.65 -10.08 -17.61
C GLY A 54 -22.30 -8.60 -17.77
N ALA A 55 -21.94 -7.91 -16.68
CA ALA A 55 -21.48 -6.52 -16.73
C ALA A 55 -20.01 -6.45 -17.15
N LYS A 56 -19.63 -5.49 -18.00
CA LYS A 56 -18.22 -5.27 -18.37
C LYS A 56 -17.44 -4.65 -17.22
N ASN A 57 -18.11 -3.84 -16.41
CA ASN A 57 -17.54 -3.14 -15.27
C ASN A 57 -18.50 -3.15 -14.08
N VAL A 58 -17.96 -3.17 -12.86
CA VAL A 58 -18.75 -3.01 -11.63
C VAL A 58 -19.60 -1.72 -11.60
N ASN A 59 -19.19 -0.69 -12.36
CA ASN A 59 -19.93 0.55 -12.54
C ASN A 59 -21.20 0.41 -13.41
N GLU A 60 -21.32 -0.63 -14.25
CA GLU A 60 -22.54 -0.90 -15.03
C GLU A 60 -23.67 -1.51 -14.18
N LEU A 61 -23.36 -1.96 -12.96
CA LEU A 61 -24.35 -2.45 -12.01
C LEU A 61 -25.15 -1.30 -11.40
N SER A 62 -26.42 -1.59 -11.06
CA SER A 62 -27.22 -0.69 -10.22
C SER A 62 -26.53 -0.45 -8.87
N PRO A 63 -26.80 0.67 -8.17
CA PRO A 63 -26.18 0.98 -6.88
C PRO A 63 -26.29 -0.16 -5.85
N GLU A 64 -27.45 -0.81 -5.77
CA GLU A 64 -27.73 -1.90 -4.83
C GLU A 64 -26.91 -3.15 -5.16
N ARG A 65 -26.83 -3.50 -6.46
CA ARG A 65 -26.05 -4.64 -6.94
C ARG A 65 -24.56 -4.39 -6.77
N ARG A 66 -24.11 -3.18 -7.05
CA ARG A 66 -22.72 -2.74 -6.84
C ARG A 66 -22.31 -2.90 -5.39
N GLU A 67 -23.13 -2.44 -4.45
CA GLU A 67 -22.88 -2.59 -3.02
C GLU A 67 -22.81 -4.07 -2.61
N ALA A 68 -23.77 -4.88 -3.05
CA ALA A 68 -23.76 -6.33 -2.78
C ALA A 68 -22.49 -7.02 -3.31
N VAL A 69 -22.03 -6.64 -4.51
CA VAL A 69 -20.78 -7.14 -5.10
C VAL A 69 -19.57 -6.73 -4.26
N TYR A 70 -19.48 -5.48 -3.80
CA TYR A 70 -18.37 -5.03 -2.96
C TYR A 70 -18.34 -5.72 -1.60
N VAL A 71 -19.49 -5.90 -0.95
CA VAL A 71 -19.60 -6.65 0.31
C VAL A 71 -19.13 -8.10 0.11
N LYS A 72 -19.59 -8.76 -0.95
CA LYS A 72 -19.18 -10.14 -1.27
C LYS A 72 -17.68 -10.23 -1.58
N ALA A 73 -17.15 -9.30 -2.37
CA ALA A 73 -15.74 -9.23 -2.71
C ALA A 73 -14.85 -9.01 -1.47
N GLY A 74 -15.27 -8.15 -0.55
CA GLY A 74 -14.61 -7.94 0.75
C GLY A 74 -14.56 -9.23 1.58
N LYS A 75 -15.67 -9.96 1.68
CA LYS A 75 -15.70 -11.26 2.37
C LYS A 75 -14.76 -12.28 1.73
N ILE A 76 -14.75 -12.37 0.39
CA ILE A 76 -13.83 -13.25 -0.35
C ILE A 76 -12.37 -12.89 -0.03
N ALA A 77 -12.02 -11.59 -0.04
CA ALA A 77 -10.67 -11.15 0.27
C ALA A 77 -10.25 -11.50 1.70
N VAL A 78 -11.13 -11.33 2.68
CA VAL A 78 -10.84 -11.70 4.08
C VAL A 78 -10.59 -13.20 4.20
N THR A 79 -11.46 -14.03 3.63
CA THR A 79 -11.31 -15.50 3.64
C THR A 79 -10.02 -15.94 2.95
N GLU A 80 -9.71 -15.35 1.79
CA GLU A 80 -8.50 -15.71 1.03
C GLU A 80 -7.22 -15.29 1.77
N ARG A 81 -7.20 -14.09 2.38
CA ARG A 81 -6.07 -13.64 3.22
C ARG A 81 -5.83 -14.62 4.36
N LYS A 82 -6.88 -15.01 5.07
CA LYS A 82 -6.79 -15.98 6.18
C LYS A 82 -6.21 -17.31 5.70
N LYS A 83 -6.74 -17.86 4.60
CA LYS A 83 -6.25 -19.09 4.00
C LYS A 83 -4.77 -19.00 3.62
N LEU A 84 -4.34 -17.91 3.00
CA LEU A 84 -2.94 -17.74 2.58
C LEU A 84 -2.02 -17.66 3.80
N LEU A 85 -2.39 -16.85 4.81
CA LEU A 85 -1.69 -16.76 6.08
C LEU A 85 -1.48 -18.13 6.73
N GLU A 86 -2.56 -18.89 6.94
CA GLU A 86 -2.51 -20.23 7.57
C GLU A 86 -1.66 -21.23 6.78
N ASN A 87 -1.59 -21.09 5.46
CA ASN A 87 -0.82 -21.99 4.60
C ASN A 87 0.63 -21.53 4.35
N GLY A 88 1.08 -20.43 4.97
CA GLY A 88 2.44 -19.91 4.78
C GLY A 88 2.78 -19.59 3.31
N LYS A 89 1.82 -19.11 2.53
CA LYS A 89 2.02 -18.73 1.12
C LYS A 89 2.17 -17.23 0.97
N SER A 90 3.25 -16.76 0.36
CA SER A 90 3.43 -15.34 0.03
C SER A 90 2.28 -14.80 -0.81
N PHE A 91 1.85 -13.58 -0.50
CA PHE A 91 0.75 -12.91 -1.21
C PHE A 91 0.86 -11.39 -1.11
N ALA A 92 0.11 -10.71 -1.97
CA ALA A 92 0.04 -9.26 -2.01
C ALA A 92 -1.35 -8.75 -1.61
N ILE A 93 -1.41 -7.58 -1.00
CA ILE A 93 -2.64 -6.82 -0.79
C ILE A 93 -2.46 -5.38 -1.26
N GLU A 94 -3.57 -4.75 -1.68
CA GLU A 94 -3.65 -3.30 -1.80
C GLU A 94 -4.52 -2.74 -0.67
N THR A 95 -4.15 -1.56 -0.18
CA THR A 95 -4.90 -0.86 0.86
C THR A 95 -4.69 0.65 0.77
N THR A 96 -5.66 1.42 1.24
CA THR A 96 -5.50 2.87 1.39
C THR A 96 -4.67 3.26 2.61
N ALA A 97 -4.34 2.30 3.47
CA ALA A 97 -3.65 2.52 4.76
C ALA A 97 -4.33 3.58 5.64
N SER A 98 -5.66 3.73 5.51
CA SER A 98 -6.46 4.74 6.22
C SER A 98 -7.22 4.18 7.43
N SER A 99 -6.95 2.94 7.82
CA SER A 99 -7.58 2.28 8.97
C SER A 99 -6.57 1.51 9.82
N LYS A 100 -6.80 1.48 11.14
CA LYS A 100 -5.98 0.71 12.09
C LYS A 100 -6.10 -0.81 11.90
N GLY A 101 -7.09 -1.29 11.15
CA GLY A 101 -7.24 -2.72 10.85
C GLY A 101 -6.04 -3.29 10.09
N LEU A 102 -5.32 -2.47 9.32
CA LEU A 102 -4.06 -2.86 8.68
C LEU A 102 -2.98 -3.26 9.70
N PHE A 103 -2.89 -2.56 10.83
CA PHE A 103 -1.87 -2.82 11.84
C PHE A 103 -2.09 -4.19 12.49
N ARG A 104 -3.33 -4.47 12.88
CA ARG A 104 -3.70 -5.79 13.42
C ARG A 104 -3.40 -6.90 12.41
N PHE A 105 -3.65 -6.66 11.13
CA PHE A 105 -3.36 -7.64 10.09
C PHE A 105 -1.84 -7.87 9.91
N ILE A 106 -1.03 -6.82 9.98
CA ILE A 106 0.43 -6.91 9.98
C ILE A 106 0.91 -7.73 11.18
N ASP A 107 0.41 -7.43 12.38
CA ASP A 107 0.80 -8.12 13.61
C ASP A 107 0.44 -9.62 13.53
N THR A 108 -0.78 -9.95 13.08
CA THR A 108 -1.19 -11.34 12.82
C THR A 108 -0.32 -12.03 11.76
N ALA A 109 0.07 -11.34 10.68
CA ALA A 109 0.95 -11.92 9.67
C ALA A 109 2.34 -12.24 10.24
N LYS A 110 2.90 -11.36 11.09
CA LYS A 110 4.16 -11.60 11.78
C LYS A 110 4.09 -12.78 12.75
N GLU A 111 2.98 -12.93 13.47
CA GLU A 111 2.71 -14.11 14.32
C GLU A 111 2.72 -15.42 13.51
N HIS A 112 2.33 -15.37 12.23
CA HIS A 112 2.40 -16.51 11.29
C HIS A 112 3.78 -16.64 10.60
N GLY A 113 4.79 -15.90 11.06
CA GLY A 113 6.17 -15.98 10.55
C GLY A 113 6.41 -15.27 9.21
N TYR A 114 5.51 -14.38 8.79
CA TYR A 114 5.67 -13.62 7.55
C TYR A 114 6.68 -12.49 7.70
N THR A 115 7.44 -12.26 6.63
CA THR A 115 8.13 -10.99 6.41
C THR A 115 7.16 -9.98 5.81
N ILE A 116 7.12 -8.77 6.34
CA ILE A 116 6.26 -7.69 5.88
C ILE A 116 7.06 -6.78 4.93
N ASN A 117 6.67 -6.76 3.64
CA ASN A 117 7.28 -5.93 2.62
C ASN A 117 6.28 -4.88 2.15
N LEU A 118 6.50 -3.63 2.55
CA LEU A 118 5.60 -2.50 2.31
C LEU A 118 6.12 -1.62 1.17
N LYS A 119 5.28 -1.38 0.17
CA LYS A 119 5.44 -0.31 -0.82
C LYS A 119 4.37 0.74 -0.56
N TYR A 120 4.72 1.83 0.11
CA TYR A 120 3.81 2.94 0.35
C TYR A 120 3.95 3.97 -0.77
N VAL A 121 2.84 4.42 -1.34
CA VAL A 121 2.81 5.37 -2.45
C VAL A 121 1.86 6.51 -2.12
N THR A 122 2.32 7.75 -2.26
CA THR A 122 1.50 8.95 -2.01
C THR A 122 1.71 10.01 -3.09
N LEU A 123 0.89 11.06 -3.04
CA LEU A 123 1.10 12.32 -3.76
C LEU A 123 1.22 13.46 -2.74
N ALA A 124 1.59 14.64 -3.23
CA ALA A 124 1.86 15.83 -2.43
C ALA A 124 0.60 16.40 -1.78
N SER A 125 -0.57 16.23 -2.41
CA SER A 125 -1.84 16.76 -1.92
C SER A 125 -3.03 15.85 -2.21
N SER A 126 -4.11 16.03 -1.45
CA SER A 126 -5.42 15.42 -1.70
C SER A 126 -5.97 15.76 -3.08
N ASP A 127 -5.73 16.98 -3.57
CA ASP A 127 -6.25 17.46 -4.85
C ASP A 127 -5.65 16.68 -6.02
N LEU A 128 -4.36 16.36 -5.95
CA LEU A 128 -3.72 15.49 -6.94
C LEU A 128 -4.32 14.08 -6.92
N HIS A 129 -4.69 13.56 -5.74
CA HIS A 129 -5.36 12.27 -5.63
C HIS A 129 -6.75 12.31 -6.27
N VAL A 130 -7.53 13.37 -6.01
CA VAL A 130 -8.85 13.60 -6.61
C VAL A 130 -8.75 13.69 -8.13
N GLN A 131 -7.84 14.52 -8.66
CA GLN A 131 -7.61 14.67 -10.10
C GLN A 131 -7.27 13.34 -10.77
N ARG A 132 -6.39 12.53 -10.16
CA ARG A 132 -6.02 11.21 -10.70
C ARG A 132 -7.16 10.21 -10.68
N VAL A 133 -7.99 10.21 -9.64
CA VAL A 133 -9.18 9.34 -9.61
C VAL A 133 -10.17 9.76 -10.70
N HIS A 134 -10.42 11.05 -10.89
CA HIS A 134 -11.28 11.55 -11.96
C HIS A 134 -10.78 11.13 -13.35
N SER A 135 -9.50 11.35 -13.64
CA SER A 135 -8.89 10.94 -14.91
C SER A 135 -9.05 9.43 -15.16
N ARG A 136 -8.85 8.61 -14.13
CA ARG A 136 -9.05 7.16 -14.21
C ARG A 136 -10.52 6.78 -14.43
N VAL A 137 -11.46 7.48 -13.82
CA VAL A 137 -12.91 7.23 -14.02
C VAL A 137 -13.31 7.51 -15.46
N GLN A 138 -12.77 8.57 -16.07
CA GLN A 138 -12.97 8.85 -17.51
C GLN A 138 -12.43 7.73 -18.41
N GLN A 139 -11.45 6.96 -17.95
CA GLN A 139 -10.91 5.78 -18.63
C GLN A 139 -11.62 4.46 -18.25
N GLY A 140 -12.75 4.53 -17.53
CA GLY A 140 -13.56 3.36 -17.16
C GLY A 140 -13.20 2.72 -15.80
N GLY A 141 -12.38 3.38 -14.98
CA GLY A 141 -12.06 2.90 -13.62
C GLY A 141 -13.17 3.13 -12.59
N HIS A 142 -13.00 2.58 -11.39
CA HIS A 142 -13.95 2.77 -10.29
C HIS A 142 -13.94 4.20 -9.75
N SER A 143 -15.15 4.76 -9.56
CA SER A 143 -15.36 6.08 -8.95
C SER A 143 -15.34 5.99 -7.42
N VAL A 144 -14.72 6.99 -6.78
CA VAL A 144 -14.70 7.15 -5.33
C VAL A 144 -15.07 8.59 -5.04
N ALA A 145 -15.99 8.82 -4.10
CA ALA A 145 -16.38 10.17 -3.71
C ALA A 145 -15.17 11.01 -3.26
N GLU A 146 -15.14 12.28 -3.63
CA GLU A 146 -14.02 13.18 -3.33
C GLU A 146 -13.76 13.30 -1.82
N ASP A 147 -14.82 13.49 -1.03
CA ASP A 147 -14.75 13.53 0.44
C ASP A 147 -14.09 12.27 1.02
N ASP A 148 -14.36 11.12 0.41
CA ASP A 148 -13.75 9.86 0.80
C ASP A 148 -12.26 9.82 0.46
N ILE A 149 -11.85 10.37 -0.69
CA ILE A 149 -10.44 10.47 -1.10
C ILE A 149 -9.68 11.38 -0.13
N VAL A 150 -10.20 12.58 0.13
CA VAL A 150 -9.60 13.57 1.05
C VAL A 150 -9.48 12.97 2.46
N ARG A 151 -10.59 12.45 3.00
CA ARG A 151 -10.61 11.81 4.33
C ARG A 151 -9.62 10.66 4.43
N ARG A 152 -9.49 9.83 3.39
CA ARG A 152 -8.55 8.70 3.39
C ARG A 152 -7.11 9.18 3.26
N TYR A 153 -6.83 10.22 2.48
CA TYR A 153 -5.52 10.86 2.40
C TYR A 153 -5.07 11.36 3.78
N ASP A 154 -5.91 12.14 4.47
CA ASP A 154 -5.57 12.69 5.78
C ASP A 154 -5.32 11.59 6.83
N LYS A 155 -6.17 10.56 6.84
CA LYS A 155 -5.98 9.41 7.73
C LYS A 155 -4.70 8.65 7.38
N ALA A 156 -4.45 8.37 6.10
CA ALA A 156 -3.28 7.62 5.67
C ALA A 156 -1.98 8.37 5.95
N LYS A 157 -1.98 9.71 5.84
CA LYS A 157 -0.85 10.58 6.22
C LYS A 157 -0.54 10.48 7.71
N LYS A 158 -1.57 10.49 8.57
CA LYS A 158 -1.41 10.32 10.04
C LYS A 158 -0.91 8.93 10.43
N LEU A 159 -1.28 7.91 9.66
CA LEU A 159 -0.92 6.50 9.93
C LEU A 159 0.40 6.08 9.26
N LEU A 160 0.97 6.92 8.39
CA LEU A 160 2.21 6.67 7.67
C LEU A 160 3.39 6.27 8.56
N PRO A 161 3.78 7.02 9.61
CA PRO A 161 4.91 6.63 10.45
C PRO A 161 4.71 5.24 11.08
N ILE A 162 3.50 4.94 11.53
CA ILE A 162 3.16 3.67 12.19
C ILE A 162 3.28 2.50 11.22
N VAL A 163 2.75 2.62 10.00
CA VAL A 163 2.80 1.53 9.02
C VAL A 163 4.23 1.29 8.52
N LEU A 164 5.03 2.35 8.34
CA LEU A 164 6.44 2.22 7.97
C LEU A 164 7.27 1.56 9.08
N ALA A 165 7.03 1.93 10.35
CA ALA A 165 7.72 1.33 11.49
C ALA A 165 7.41 -0.16 11.64
N LYS A 166 6.13 -0.55 11.46
CA LYS A 166 5.67 -1.93 11.60
C LYS A 166 6.16 -2.87 10.50
N ALA A 167 6.44 -2.39 9.30
CA ALA A 167 6.92 -3.24 8.20
C ALA A 167 8.38 -3.66 8.41
N ASP A 168 8.77 -4.87 8.01
CA ASP A 168 10.17 -5.32 8.12
C ASP A 168 11.02 -4.68 7.04
N ARG A 169 10.45 -4.60 5.83
CA ARG A 169 10.98 -3.82 4.70
C ARG A 169 9.95 -2.80 4.27
N ALA A 170 10.37 -1.56 4.04
CA ALA A 170 9.47 -0.53 3.54
C ALA A 170 10.14 0.36 2.49
N GLU A 171 9.38 0.79 1.51
CA GLU A 171 9.74 1.89 0.62
C GLU A 171 8.60 2.89 0.57
N LEU A 172 8.94 4.16 0.70
CA LEU A 172 8.01 5.28 0.53
C LEU A 172 8.29 5.94 -0.81
N TYR A 173 7.29 5.96 -1.67
CA TYR A 173 7.30 6.63 -2.95
C TYR A 173 6.38 7.85 -2.94
N ASP A 174 6.85 8.91 -3.58
CA ASP A 174 6.03 10.03 -3.99
C ASP A 174 5.88 9.99 -5.50
N ASN A 175 4.63 9.93 -5.97
CA ASN A 175 4.30 9.86 -7.38
C ASN A 175 3.73 11.19 -7.91
N SER A 176 3.92 12.33 -7.23
CA SER A 176 3.31 13.61 -7.64
C SER A 176 3.71 14.05 -9.04
N ASN A 177 5.00 13.88 -9.36
CA ASN A 177 5.57 14.12 -10.67
C ASN A 177 5.88 12.74 -11.29
N GLU A 178 7.16 12.39 -11.30
CA GLU A 178 7.63 11.03 -11.54
C GLU A 178 7.51 10.16 -10.28
N ARG A 179 7.80 8.87 -10.43
CA ARG A 179 7.92 7.96 -9.28
C ARG A 179 9.27 8.17 -8.61
N LEU A 180 9.26 8.87 -7.49
CA LEU A 180 10.46 9.18 -6.72
C LEU A 180 10.47 8.38 -5.42
N LEU A 181 11.56 7.66 -5.18
CA LEU A 181 11.80 7.05 -3.87
C LEU A 181 12.12 8.18 -2.86
N VAL A 182 11.49 8.16 -1.70
CA VAL A 182 11.74 9.12 -0.61
C VAL A 182 12.66 8.49 0.43
N LEU A 183 12.31 7.29 0.88
CA LEU A 183 13.14 6.50 1.78
C LEU A 183 12.90 5.02 1.57
N SER A 184 13.88 4.22 1.97
CA SER A 184 13.76 2.78 2.15
C SER A 184 14.12 2.39 3.58
N LYS A 185 13.55 1.29 4.04
CA LYS A 185 13.78 0.67 5.33
C LYS A 185 14.04 -0.81 5.12
N ASP A 186 15.09 -1.33 5.73
CA ASP A 186 15.34 -2.76 5.87
C ASP A 186 15.65 -3.06 7.33
N GLN A 187 14.78 -3.86 7.96
CA GLN A 187 14.76 -4.07 9.40
C GLN A 187 14.75 -2.72 10.14
N ASN A 188 15.75 -2.45 10.97
CA ASN A 188 15.85 -1.22 11.73
C ASN A 188 16.59 -0.10 10.99
N LYS A 189 17.15 -0.35 9.81
CA LYS A 189 17.95 0.64 9.06
C LYS A 189 17.08 1.40 8.08
N ILE A 190 17.17 2.73 8.10
CA ILE A 190 16.46 3.63 7.19
C ILE A 190 17.46 4.40 6.34
N LYS A 191 17.26 4.37 5.02
CA LYS A 191 18.02 5.14 4.07
C LYS A 191 17.11 6.17 3.39
N VAL A 192 17.49 7.44 3.48
CA VAL A 192 16.81 8.53 2.77
C VAL A 192 17.37 8.61 1.35
N ALA A 193 16.50 8.65 0.36
CA ALA A 193 16.90 8.75 -1.03
C ALA A 193 17.27 10.21 -1.40
N PRO A 194 18.26 10.44 -2.28
CA PRO A 194 18.58 11.78 -2.78
C PRO A 194 17.38 12.48 -3.46
N THR A 195 16.47 11.69 -4.02
CA THR A 195 15.25 12.15 -4.70
C THR A 195 14.16 12.65 -3.74
N ALA A 196 14.34 12.53 -2.42
CA ALA A 196 13.35 12.97 -1.43
C ALA A 196 13.02 14.47 -1.59
N GLU A 197 14.03 15.33 -1.72
CA GLU A 197 13.83 16.77 -1.87
C GLU A 197 13.06 17.12 -3.16
N LEU A 198 13.34 16.41 -4.26
CA LEU A 198 12.63 16.55 -5.54
C LEU A 198 11.14 16.19 -5.44
N ALA A 199 10.79 15.32 -4.49
CA ALA A 199 9.43 14.92 -4.18
C ALA A 199 8.73 15.86 -3.16
N GLY A 200 9.34 16.98 -2.78
CA GLY A 200 8.81 17.87 -1.74
C GLY A 200 8.95 17.30 -0.32
N TRP A 201 9.87 16.35 -0.11
CA TRP A 201 10.25 15.83 1.20
C TRP A 201 11.52 16.51 1.69
N SER A 202 11.38 17.72 2.23
CA SER A 202 12.51 18.45 2.84
C SER A 202 13.17 17.64 3.95
N LYS A 203 14.41 17.97 4.30
CA LYS A 203 15.13 17.33 5.40
C LYS A 203 14.34 17.37 6.71
N GLU A 204 13.70 18.49 7.02
CA GLU A 204 12.86 18.67 8.21
C GLU A 204 11.66 17.73 8.20
N ARG A 205 10.99 17.60 7.04
CA ARG A 205 9.83 16.72 6.87
C ARG A 205 10.22 15.25 7.00
N VAL A 206 11.33 14.83 6.39
CA VAL A 206 11.84 13.46 6.52
C VAL A 206 12.27 13.18 7.96
N ARG A 207 12.92 14.15 8.62
CA ARG A 207 13.31 14.02 10.03
C ARG A 207 12.10 13.93 10.97
N ALA A 208 11.07 14.72 10.74
CA ALA A 208 9.82 14.64 11.50
C ALA A 208 9.16 13.26 11.33
N LEU A 209 9.09 12.75 10.09
CA LEU A 209 8.59 11.40 9.81
C LEU A 209 9.42 10.34 10.54
N PHE A 210 10.75 10.43 10.49
CA PHE A 210 11.63 9.50 11.19
C PHE A 210 11.42 9.52 12.71
N ASN A 211 11.32 10.71 13.32
CA ASN A 211 11.04 10.84 14.75
C ASN A 211 9.69 10.23 15.12
N ASP A 212 8.66 10.40 14.28
CA ASP A 212 7.35 9.78 14.49
C ASP A 212 7.41 8.25 14.34
N MET A 213 8.20 7.73 13.42
CA MET A 213 8.45 6.29 13.31
C MET A 213 9.17 5.75 14.56
N GLN A 214 10.14 6.48 15.12
CA GLN A 214 10.87 6.06 16.32
C GLN A 214 10.01 5.98 17.58
N LYS A 215 8.90 6.73 17.66
CA LYS A 215 7.92 6.57 18.74
C LYS A 215 7.27 5.18 18.73
N GLU A 216 7.18 4.56 17.56
CA GLU A 216 6.59 3.23 17.36
C GLU A 216 7.65 2.12 17.36
N ALA A 217 8.87 2.41 16.90
CA ALA A 217 10.02 1.50 16.87
C ALA A 217 11.30 2.24 17.30
N PRO A 218 11.64 2.25 18.61
CA PRO A 218 12.75 3.05 19.14
C PRO A 218 14.15 2.63 18.65
N ASP A 219 14.29 1.42 18.14
CA ASP A 219 15.54 0.84 17.62
C ASP A 219 15.85 1.23 16.17
N LEU A 220 14.99 2.04 15.53
CA LEU A 220 15.23 2.54 14.18
C LEU A 220 16.43 3.47 14.13
N GLU A 221 17.26 3.25 13.12
CA GLU A 221 18.50 3.97 12.90
C GLU A 221 18.57 4.49 11.45
N LEU A 222 19.00 5.73 11.27
CA LEU A 222 19.35 6.25 9.96
C LEU A 222 20.70 5.65 9.53
N ASP A 223 20.73 5.06 8.34
CA ASP A 223 21.96 4.55 7.76
C ASP A 223 22.88 5.74 7.39
N GLY A 224 24.10 5.68 7.91
CA GLY A 224 25.05 6.78 8.00
C GLY A 224 25.53 7.27 6.64
N GLY A 225 24.89 8.32 6.11
CA GLY A 225 25.28 8.97 4.87
C GLY A 225 24.89 10.44 4.79
N ARG A 226 25.40 11.26 5.70
CA ARG A 226 25.46 12.75 5.65
C ARG A 226 24.16 13.61 5.59
N SER A 227 22.95 13.14 5.28
CA SER A 227 21.94 14.11 4.75
C SER A 227 20.92 14.77 5.70
N LEU A 228 20.90 14.52 7.01
CA LEU A 228 19.92 15.17 7.93
C LEU A 228 20.53 16.05 9.02
N ARG A 229 21.83 16.38 8.96
CA ARG A 229 22.39 17.42 9.84
C ARG A 229 21.87 18.80 9.38
N PRO A 230 21.52 19.69 10.32
CA PRO A 230 21.08 21.05 10.01
C PRO A 230 22.13 21.81 9.17
#